data_AF-A0A3M7TQB4-F1
#
_entry.id   AF-A0A3M7TQB4-F1
#
_cell.length_a   1.000
_cell.length_b   1.000
_cell.length_c   1.000
_cell.angle_alpha   90.00
_cell.angle_beta   90.00
_cell.angle_gamma   90.00
#
_symmetry.space_group_name_H-M   'P 1'
#
loop_
_entity.id
_entity.type
_entity.pdbx_description
1 polymer ?
#
loop_
_entity_poly.entity_id
_entity_poly.type
_entity_poly.pdbx_seq_one_letter_code
_entity_poly.pdbx_strand_id
1 'polypeptide(L)'
;MFFRKLKEKKTLDFSHIECPNCENTKSVDKWNTIAKDTYGPDSPDVRVASLDKKISFPFQCPDCYMAFSAHQLKFTKKDMPSTNSNSKAEVSEA
;
A
#
# COMPACT_ATOMS: atom_id res chain seq x y z
N MET A 1 -16.88 -15.73 -12.88
CA MET A 1 -15.50 -15.68 -12.30
C MET A 1 -14.46 -14.98 -13.20
N PHE A 2 -14.84 -14.03 -14.08
CA PHE A 2 -13.87 -13.36 -14.99
C PHE A 2 -13.27 -12.04 -14.46
N PHE A 3 -13.99 -11.30 -13.62
CA PHE A 3 -13.51 -10.01 -13.07
C PHE A 3 -12.37 -10.13 -12.03
N ARG A 4 -12.21 -11.30 -11.40
CA ARG A 4 -11.14 -11.54 -10.41
C ARG A 4 -9.75 -11.52 -11.06
N LYS A 5 -9.60 -12.19 -12.20
CA LYS A 5 -8.32 -12.31 -12.93
C LYS A 5 -7.78 -10.97 -13.45
N LEU A 6 -8.66 -10.01 -13.75
CA LEU A 6 -8.25 -8.66 -14.19
C LEU A 6 -7.70 -7.81 -13.05
N LYS A 7 -8.21 -7.99 -11.81
CA LYS A 7 -7.67 -7.31 -10.63
C LYS A 7 -6.28 -7.83 -10.26
N GLU A 8 -6.09 -9.15 -10.32
CA GLU A 8 -4.80 -9.78 -9.99
C GLU A 8 -3.65 -9.27 -10.86
N LYS A 9 -3.85 -9.16 -12.19
CA LYS A 9 -2.83 -8.63 -13.10
C LYS A 9 -2.47 -7.15 -12.82
N LYS A 10 -3.45 -6.33 -12.45
CA LYS A 10 -3.20 -4.92 -12.15
C LYS A 10 -2.45 -4.75 -10.82
N THR A 11 -2.75 -5.59 -9.83
CA THR A 11 -2.12 -5.48 -8.51
C THR A 11 -0.64 -5.86 -8.52
N LEU A 12 -0.26 -6.86 -9.32
CA LEU A 12 1.15 -7.25 -9.48
C LEU A 12 2.01 -6.19 -10.17
N ASP A 13 1.38 -5.31 -10.96
CA ASP A 13 2.04 -4.25 -11.74
C ASP A 13 2.27 -2.98 -10.92
N PHE A 14 1.74 -2.87 -9.70
CA PHE A 14 2.04 -1.74 -8.83
C PHE A 14 3.44 -1.86 -8.25
N SER A 15 4.19 -0.77 -8.36
CA SER A 15 5.55 -0.67 -7.85
C SER A 15 5.64 0.06 -6.51
N HIS A 16 4.60 0.81 -6.13
CA HIS A 16 4.57 1.64 -4.93
C HIS A 16 3.31 1.43 -4.10
N ILE A 17 3.42 1.76 -2.81
CA ILE A 17 2.38 1.71 -1.80
C ILE A 17 2.37 3.03 -1.05
N GLU A 18 1.20 3.64 -0.96
CA GLU A 18 0.91 4.80 -0.13
C GLU A 18 0.43 4.34 1.26
N CYS A 19 1.09 4.85 2.31
CA CYS A 19 0.70 4.56 3.69
C CYS A 19 -0.60 5.32 4.04
N PRO A 20 -1.61 4.65 4.61
CA PRO A 20 -2.87 5.32 4.99
C PRO A 20 -2.73 6.29 6.18
N ASN A 21 -1.60 6.26 6.90
CA ASN A 21 -1.39 7.11 8.08
C ASN A 21 -0.49 8.31 7.80
N CYS A 22 0.67 8.11 7.16
CA CYS A 22 1.61 9.20 6.88
C CYS A 22 1.58 9.66 5.42
N GLU A 23 0.73 9.06 4.58
CA GLU A 23 0.53 9.39 3.16
C GLU A 23 1.81 9.30 2.31
N ASN A 24 2.89 8.77 2.87
CA ASN A 24 4.14 8.57 2.18
C ASN A 24 4.04 7.39 1.22
N THR A 25 4.52 7.60 0.00
CA THR A 25 4.58 6.60 -1.04
C THR A 25 5.96 5.97 -1.08
N LYS A 26 6.04 4.64 -0.94
CA LYS A 26 7.30 3.88 -0.98
C LYS A 26 7.18 2.67 -1.87
N SER A 27 8.32 2.14 -2.32
CA SER A 27 8.33 0.95 -3.16
C SER A 27 7.80 -0.27 -2.42
N VAL A 28 7.08 -1.13 -3.14
CA VAL A 28 6.61 -2.44 -2.65
C VAL A 28 7.77 -3.25 -2.05
N ASP A 29 8.94 -3.22 -2.69
CA ASP A 29 10.13 -3.94 -2.22
C ASP A 29 10.57 -3.50 -0.83
N LYS A 30 10.44 -2.21 -0.47
CA LYS A 30 10.79 -1.73 0.88
C LYS A 30 9.86 -2.31 1.94
N TRP A 31 8.55 -2.34 1.66
CA TRP A 31 7.56 -2.93 2.56
C TRP A 31 7.80 -4.43 2.75
N ASN A 32 8.10 -5.15 1.66
CA ASN A 32 8.43 -6.57 1.70
C ASN A 32 9.76 -6.84 2.44
N THR A 33 10.76 -5.97 2.25
CA THR A 33 12.06 -6.10 2.92
C THR A 33 11.89 -5.95 4.43
N ILE A 34 11.17 -4.92 4.88
CA ILE A 34 10.88 -4.74 6.31
C ILE A 34 10.11 -5.93 6.88
N ALA A 35 9.11 -6.44 6.16
CA ALA A 35 8.38 -7.63 6.60
C ALA A 35 9.30 -8.85 6.76
N LYS A 36 10.28 -9.02 5.86
CA LYS A 36 11.25 -10.11 5.95
C LYS A 36 12.27 -9.90 7.07
N ASP A 37 12.74 -8.68 7.24
CA ASP A 37 13.70 -8.31 8.28
C ASP A 37 13.08 -8.45 9.68
N THR A 38 11.79 -8.12 9.82
CA THR A 38 11.07 -8.16 11.11
C THR A 38 10.53 -9.55 11.45
N TYR A 39 9.95 -10.27 10.48
CA TYR A 39 9.22 -11.52 10.74
C TYR A 39 9.87 -12.77 10.13
N GLY A 40 10.93 -12.61 9.33
CA GLY A 40 11.68 -13.70 8.72
C GLY A 40 11.44 -13.89 7.22
N PRO A 41 12.22 -14.77 6.57
CA PRO A 41 12.20 -14.95 5.11
C PRO A 41 10.86 -15.51 4.56
N ASP A 42 10.06 -16.16 5.40
CA ASP A 42 8.74 -16.70 5.06
C ASP A 42 7.62 -15.64 4.99
N SER A 43 7.93 -14.36 5.22
CA SER A 43 6.98 -13.25 5.11
C SER A 43 6.36 -13.15 3.71
N PRO A 44 5.02 -13.03 3.60
CA PRO A 44 4.34 -12.97 2.31
C PRO A 44 4.61 -11.65 1.58
N ASP A 45 4.58 -11.69 0.23
CA ASP A 45 4.61 -10.46 -0.58
C ASP A 45 3.33 -9.66 -0.34
N VAL A 46 3.48 -8.37 -0.06
CA VAL A 46 2.38 -7.44 0.23
C VAL A 46 1.34 -7.35 -0.90
N ARG A 47 1.74 -7.54 -2.16
CA ARG A 47 0.80 -7.59 -3.30
C ARG A 47 -0.05 -8.85 -3.25
N VAL A 48 0.56 -10.00 -2.95
CA VAL A 48 -0.17 -11.28 -2.81
C VAL A 48 -1.12 -11.20 -1.62
N ALA A 49 -0.62 -10.71 -0.48
CA ALA A 49 -1.42 -10.49 0.71
C ALA A 49 -2.59 -9.54 0.45
N SER A 50 -2.44 -8.50 -0.39
CA SER A 50 -3.54 -7.57 -0.70
C SER A 50 -4.67 -8.20 -1.52
N LEU A 51 -4.37 -9.26 -2.28
CA LEU A 51 -5.34 -9.97 -3.13
C LEU A 51 -6.14 -11.01 -2.34
N ASP A 52 -5.53 -11.63 -1.33
CA ASP A 52 -6.18 -12.65 -0.50
C ASP A 52 -6.51 -12.14 0.91
N LYS A 53 -7.79 -11.84 1.14
CA LYS A 53 -8.34 -11.40 2.43
C LYS A 53 -8.15 -12.37 3.60
N LYS A 54 -7.74 -13.60 3.31
CA LYS A 54 -7.39 -14.58 4.34
C LYS A 54 -6.00 -14.35 4.93
N ILE A 55 -5.13 -13.62 4.23
CA ILE A 55 -3.78 -13.32 4.69
C ILE A 55 -3.84 -12.08 5.59
N SER A 56 -3.98 -12.31 6.90
CA SER A 56 -3.99 -11.25 7.93
C SER A 56 -2.59 -10.81 8.36
N PHE A 57 -1.62 -10.86 7.45
CA PHE A 57 -0.22 -10.56 7.77
C PHE A 57 -0.02 -9.04 7.98
N PRO A 58 0.63 -8.62 9.08
CA PRO A 58 0.89 -7.21 9.34
C PRO A 58 2.08 -6.70 8.52
N PHE A 59 1.86 -5.61 7.77
CA PHE A 59 2.92 -4.92 7.03
C PHE A 59 3.24 -3.58 7.69
N GLN A 60 4.49 -3.39 8.07
CA GLN A 60 4.95 -2.18 8.74
C GLN A 60 5.38 -1.10 7.73
N CYS A 61 4.89 0.12 7.94
CA CYS A 61 5.31 1.27 7.14
C CYS A 61 6.77 1.67 7.46
N PRO A 62 7.65 1.87 6.46
CA PRO A 62 9.03 2.30 6.67
C PRO A 62 9.20 3.67 7.33
N ASP A 63 8.24 4.60 7.21
CA ASP A 63 8.41 5.98 7.71
C ASP A 63 7.74 6.20 9.06
N CYS A 64 6.50 5.73 9.25
CA CYS A 64 5.77 5.92 10.51
C CYS A 64 5.75 4.70 11.42
N TYR A 65 6.34 3.58 10.99
CA TYR A 65 6.46 2.32 11.75
C TYR A 65 5.14 1.71 12.22
N MET A 66 4.00 2.21 11.74
CA MET A 66 2.70 1.63 12.00
C MET A 66 2.46 0.40 11.12
N ALA A 67 1.80 -0.60 11.69
CA ALA A 67 1.43 -1.84 11.01
C ALA A 67 0.02 -1.74 10.41
N PHE A 68 -0.12 -2.19 9.18
CA PHE A 68 -1.39 -2.23 8.44
C PHE A 68 -1.59 -3.58 7.78
N SER A 69 -2.85 -3.95 7.56
CA SER A 69 -3.18 -5.10 6.73
C SER A 69 -2.99 -4.75 5.25
N ALA A 70 -2.51 -5.67 4.44
CA ALA A 70 -2.27 -5.44 3.01
C ALA A 70 -3.50 -4.93 2.23
N HIS A 71 -4.72 -5.23 2.69
CA HIS A 71 -5.97 -4.73 2.08
C HIS A 71 -6.26 -3.26 2.35
N GLN A 72 -5.65 -2.67 3.38
CA GLN A 72 -5.80 -1.26 3.71
C GLN A 72 -4.77 -0.39 2.97
N LEU A 73 -3.75 -1.03 2.38
CA LEU A 73 -2.70 -0.35 1.66
C LEU A 73 -3.19 0.06 0.26
N LYS A 74 -2.81 1.28 -0.16
CA LYS A 74 -3.16 1.82 -1.46
C LYS A 74 -1.99 1.67 -2.41
N PHE A 75 -2.16 0.84 -3.43
CA PHE A 75 -1.13 0.55 -4.41
C PHE A 75 -1.15 1.56 -5.56
N THR A 76 0.02 2.10 -5.92
CA THR A 76 0.20 3.13 -6.95
C THR A 76 1.29 2.71 -7.95
N LYS A 77 1.17 3.15 -9.21
CA LYS A 77 2.22 2.95 -10.24
C LYS A 77 3.13 4.17 -10.24
N LYS A 78 4.41 3.99 -10.54
CA LYS A 78 5.42 5.07 -10.58
C LYS A 78 5.28 6.02 -11.78
N ASP A 79 4.08 6.21 -12.30
CA ASP A 79 3.81 7.16 -13.37
C ASP A 79 2.79 8.19 -12.88
N MET A 80 3.31 9.41 -12.78
CA MET A 80 2.67 10.69 -12.51
C MET A 80 2.55 11.14 -11.05
N PRO A 81 2.85 12.43 -10.79
CA PRO A 81 2.76 13.04 -9.48
C PRO A 81 1.33 12.91 -8.96
N SER A 82 1.22 12.56 -7.69
CA SER A 82 0.01 12.67 -6.88
C SER A 82 -0.55 14.09 -7.01
N THR A 83 -1.48 14.29 -7.94
CA THR A 83 -2.30 15.49 -7.97
C THR A 83 -3.13 15.48 -6.70
N ASN A 84 -2.73 16.35 -5.78
CA ASN A 84 -3.37 16.69 -4.53
C ASN A 84 -4.89 16.53 -4.57
N SER A 85 -5.39 15.57 -3.78
CA SER A 85 -6.75 15.61 -3.31
C SER A 85 -6.85 16.70 -2.24
N ASN A 86 -7.44 17.82 -2.64
CA ASN A 86 -8.38 18.57 -1.80
C ASN A 86 -7.82 19.36 -0.60
N SER A 87 -7.13 20.47 -0.87
CA SER A 87 -7.12 21.60 0.06
C SER A 87 -8.51 22.23 0.10
N LYS A 88 -9.37 21.71 0.97
CA LYS A 88 -10.60 22.39 1.41
C LYS A 88 -10.15 23.57 2.27
N ALA A 89 -9.90 24.72 1.64
CA ALA A 89 -9.73 25.98 2.34
C ALA A 89 -11.10 26.36 2.94
N GLU A 90 -11.20 26.15 4.24
CA GLU A 90 -12.34 26.55 5.06
C GLU A 90 -12.24 28.06 5.35
N VAL A 91 -13.20 28.79 4.77
CA VAL A 91 -13.95 29.98 5.25
C VAL A 91 -13.24 30.97 6.20
N SER A 92 -13.20 32.23 5.79
CA SER A 92 -13.30 33.37 6.72
C SER A 92 -14.30 34.37 6.16
N GLU A 93 -15.37 34.56 6.92
CA GLU A 93 -16.49 35.47 6.70
C GLU A 93 -16.08 36.94 6.82
N ALA A 94 -16.95 37.78 6.26
CA ALA A 94 -16.85 39.22 6.08
C ALA A 94 -16.94 40.04 7.37
#